data_AF-A0A946NLV1-F1
#
_entry.id   AF-A0A946NLV1-F1
#
_cell.length_a   1.000
_cell.length_b   1.000
_cell.length_c   1.000
_cell.angle_alpha   90.00
_cell.angle_beta   90.00
_cell.angle_gamma   90.00
#
_symmetry.space_group_name_H-M   'P 1'
#
loop_
_entity.id
_entity.type
_entity.pdbx_description
1 polymer ?
#
loop_
_entity_poly.entity_id
_entity_poly.type
_entity_poly.pdbx_seq_one_letter_code
_entity_poly.pdbx_strand_id
1 'polypeptide(L)'
;MAENFLTAYWIKIFATLIVFVGLIVLFIRQSRNQANADPQAVVNVLSQLGADYTVLSNVVVPADRGMFDVGNVVVSPYGVFVVTVKQTVGKIFGREGDSDWEVKSGRKSDFIPNPLWENRKHVNALEKLIGPVFFISIVVFPRAVMKGQFGSNVIRLNMLRQKVLQNKTSRLSVDRRDEILKVLRKR
;
A
#
# COMPACT_ATOMS: atom_id res chain seq x y z
N MET A 1 21.88 -56.34 0.76
CA MET A 1 20.80 -56.11 1.75
C MET A 1 20.94 -54.76 2.45
N ALA A 2 22.11 -54.38 2.98
CA ALA A 2 22.35 -53.10 3.66
C ALA A 2 22.19 -51.82 2.79
N GLU A 3 22.57 -51.86 1.51
CA GLU A 3 22.44 -50.69 0.60
C GLU A 3 20.98 -50.24 0.40
N ASN A 4 20.04 -51.19 0.38
CA ASN A 4 18.60 -50.89 0.28
C ASN A 4 18.07 -50.20 1.56
N PHE A 5 18.69 -50.48 2.72
CA PHE A 5 18.33 -49.83 3.98
C PHE A 5 18.86 -48.40 4.07
N LEU A 6 20.11 -48.16 3.66
CA LEU A 6 20.70 -46.83 3.61
C LEU A 6 19.98 -45.92 2.61
N THR A 7 19.69 -46.41 1.40
CA THR A 7 18.94 -45.65 0.39
C THR A 7 17.53 -45.31 0.88
N ALA A 8 16.82 -46.26 1.51
CA ALA A 8 15.51 -45.98 2.11
C ALA A 8 15.57 -44.94 3.25
N TYR A 9 16.64 -44.90 4.04
CA TYR A 9 16.83 -43.93 5.10
C TYR A 9 17.07 -42.51 4.55
N TRP A 10 17.92 -42.38 3.53
CA TRP A 10 18.14 -41.11 2.84
C TRP A 10 16.88 -40.58 2.15
N ILE A 11 16.09 -41.45 1.53
CA ILE A 11 14.79 -41.09 0.95
C ILE A 11 13.85 -40.53 2.02
N LYS A 12 13.78 -41.17 3.21
CA LYS A 12 12.97 -40.68 4.32
C LYS A 12 13.43 -39.32 4.82
N ILE A 13 14.74 -39.14 5.05
CA ILE A 13 15.30 -37.84 5.47
C ILE A 13 14.95 -36.74 4.45
N PHE A 14 15.14 -37.02 3.17
CA PHE A 14 14.88 -36.05 2.11
C PHE A 14 13.38 -35.71 2.03
N ALA A 15 12.51 -36.71 2.12
CA ALA A 15 11.06 -36.49 2.18
C ALA A 15 10.66 -35.65 3.40
N THR A 16 11.20 -35.95 4.59
CA THR A 16 10.95 -35.16 5.81
C THR A 16 11.44 -33.72 5.66
N LEU A 17 12.61 -33.51 5.05
CA LEU A 17 13.15 -32.18 4.78
C LEU A 17 12.25 -31.37 3.83
N ILE A 18 11.74 -31.99 2.76
CA ILE A 18 10.81 -31.34 1.82
C ILE A 18 9.53 -30.91 2.56
N VAL A 19 8.96 -31.80 3.39
CA VAL A 19 7.77 -31.47 4.19
C VAL A 19 8.07 -30.31 5.14
N PHE A 20 9.21 -30.34 5.83
CA PHE A 20 9.63 -29.30 6.76
C PHE A 20 9.81 -27.94 6.08
N VAL A 21 10.51 -27.90 4.94
CA VAL A 21 10.66 -26.68 4.12
C VAL A 21 9.29 -26.19 3.64
N GLY A 22 8.41 -27.09 3.23
CA GLY A 22 7.02 -26.76 2.86
C GLY A 22 6.25 -26.09 3.99
N LEU A 23 6.34 -26.61 5.21
CA LEU A 23 5.71 -26.03 6.40
C LEU A 23 6.28 -24.65 6.74
N ILE A 24 7.60 -24.45 6.65
CA ILE A 24 8.23 -23.14 6.82
C ILE A 24 7.69 -22.14 5.81
N VAL A 25 7.62 -22.52 4.53
CA VAL A 25 7.09 -21.65 3.47
C VAL A 25 5.62 -21.30 3.73
N LEU A 26 4.80 -22.26 4.16
CA LEU A 26 3.40 -22.01 4.50
C LEU A 26 3.27 -21.06 5.70
N PHE A 27 4.07 -21.27 6.75
CA PHE A 27 4.10 -20.41 7.93
C PHE A 27 4.49 -18.97 7.59
N ILE A 28 5.56 -18.77 6.81
CA ILE A 28 5.98 -17.45 6.32
C ILE A 28 4.87 -16.78 5.51
N ARG A 29 4.23 -17.52 4.59
CA ARG A 29 3.12 -16.98 3.76
C ARG A 29 1.93 -16.57 4.61
N GLN A 30 1.55 -17.39 5.60
CA GLN A 30 0.44 -17.09 6.50
C GLN A 30 0.73 -15.86 7.37
N SER A 31 1.92 -15.81 7.97
CA SER A 31 2.38 -14.67 8.78
C SER A 31 2.37 -13.37 7.96
N ARG A 32 2.91 -13.37 6.74
CA ARG A 32 2.89 -12.19 5.86
C ARG A 32 1.47 -11.78 5.47
N ASN A 33 0.59 -12.75 5.22
CA ASN A 33 -0.80 -12.44 4.89
C ASN A 33 -1.55 -11.81 6.07
N GLN A 34 -1.29 -12.26 7.30
CA GLN A 34 -1.82 -11.62 8.51
C GLN A 34 -1.27 -10.21 8.67
N ALA A 35 0.04 -10.02 8.52
CA ALA A 35 0.66 -8.70 8.59
C ALA A 35 0.09 -7.74 7.53
N ASN A 36 -0.13 -8.18 6.29
CA ASN A 36 -0.72 -7.33 5.24
C ASN A 36 -2.22 -7.08 5.42
N ALA A 37 -2.92 -7.88 6.22
CA ALA A 37 -4.33 -7.67 6.54
C ALA A 37 -4.54 -6.59 7.60
N ASP A 38 -3.51 -6.30 8.39
CA ASP A 38 -3.53 -5.23 9.38
C ASP A 38 -3.70 -3.86 8.70
N PRO A 39 -4.73 -3.06 9.05
CA PRO A 39 -4.86 -1.68 8.59
C PRO A 39 -3.61 -0.84 8.85
N GLN A 40 -2.84 -1.16 9.89
CA GLN A 40 -1.62 -0.46 10.28
C GLN A 40 -0.41 -0.81 9.41
N ALA A 41 -0.48 -1.86 8.57
CA ALA A 41 0.64 -2.31 7.75
C ALA A 41 1.22 -1.21 6.85
N VAL A 42 0.35 -0.35 6.31
CA VAL A 42 0.76 0.80 5.49
C VAL A 42 1.49 1.83 6.35
N VAL A 43 0.96 2.18 7.52
CA VAL A 43 1.56 3.17 8.42
C VAL A 43 2.93 2.67 8.93
N ASN A 44 3.06 1.38 9.21
CA ASN A 44 4.33 0.74 9.61
C ASN A 44 5.41 0.86 8.53
N VAL A 45 5.03 0.80 7.25
CA VAL A 45 5.97 1.03 6.15
C VAL A 45 6.30 2.51 5.99
N LEU A 46 5.30 3.39 6.14
CA LEU A 46 5.49 4.84 6.03
C LEU A 46 6.34 5.40 7.17
N SER A 47 6.25 4.86 8.39
CA SER A 47 7.08 5.31 9.53
C SER A 47 8.57 5.02 9.35
N GLN A 48 8.94 4.15 8.40
CA GLN A 48 10.33 3.78 8.07
C GLN A 48 10.95 4.65 6.95
N LEU A 49 10.31 5.76 6.57
CA LEU A 49 10.77 6.64 5.49
C LEU A 49 11.93 7.56 5.89
N GLY A 50 12.10 7.83 7.19
CA GLY A 50 13.16 8.70 7.72
C GLY A 50 12.65 10.07 8.18
N ALA A 51 13.54 10.87 8.77
CA ALA A 51 13.18 12.10 9.49
C ALA A 51 12.58 13.22 8.60
N ASP A 52 12.92 13.25 7.31
CA ASP A 52 12.39 14.24 6.37
C ASP A 52 10.92 14.01 5.98
N TYR A 53 10.34 12.87 6.36
CA TYR A 53 8.98 12.48 6.04
C TYR A 53 8.12 12.50 7.31
N THR A 54 7.12 13.37 7.34
CA THR A 54 6.11 13.36 8.40
C THR A 54 4.87 12.61 7.93
N VAL A 55 4.56 11.50 8.59
CA VAL A 55 3.38 10.68 8.32
C VAL A 55 2.20 11.19 9.17
N LEU A 56 1.08 11.46 8.51
CA LEU A 56 -0.19 11.83 9.12
C LEU A 56 -1.23 10.79 8.69
N SER A 57 -1.77 10.04 9.65
CA SER A 57 -2.79 9.02 9.42
C SER A 57 -4.15 9.53 9.86
N ASN A 58 -5.21 9.08 9.18
CA ASN A 58 -6.60 9.48 9.43
C ASN A 58 -6.77 11.00 9.35
N VAL A 59 -6.19 11.61 8.32
CA VAL A 59 -6.34 13.05 8.08
C VAL A 59 -7.78 13.30 7.65
N VAL A 60 -8.45 14.20 8.35
CA VAL A 60 -9.82 14.61 8.05
C VAL A 60 -9.81 16.09 7.70
N VAL A 61 -10.42 16.46 6.59
CA VAL A 61 -10.49 17.83 6.09
C VAL A 61 -11.93 18.31 6.00
N PRO A 62 -12.20 19.61 6.19
CA PRO A 62 -13.52 20.16 5.93
C PRO A 62 -13.85 20.07 4.43
N ALA A 63 -15.10 19.71 4.13
CA ALA A 63 -15.66 19.67 2.79
C ALA A 63 -16.95 20.48 2.74
N ASP A 64 -17.47 20.75 1.52
CA ASP A 64 -18.69 21.55 1.30
C ASP A 64 -19.89 21.04 2.11
N ARG A 65 -19.91 19.74 2.44
CA ARG A 65 -20.90 19.11 3.34
C ARG A 65 -20.22 18.24 4.38
N GLY A 66 -19.72 18.87 5.45
CA GLY A 66 -19.21 18.19 6.63
C GLY A 66 -17.71 17.88 6.56
N MET A 67 -17.32 16.77 7.17
CA MET A 67 -15.92 16.33 7.27
C MET A 67 -15.64 15.20 6.28
N PHE A 68 -14.47 15.23 5.65
CA PHE A 68 -14.04 14.28 4.64
C PHE A 68 -12.71 13.62 5.05
N ASP A 69 -12.72 12.30 5.20
CA ASP A 69 -11.51 11.52 5.51
C ASP A 69 -10.69 11.34 4.23
N VAL A 70 -9.45 11.84 4.23
CA VAL A 70 -8.51 11.72 3.12
C VAL A 70 -7.48 10.60 3.33
N GLY A 71 -7.54 9.90 4.46
CA GLY A 71 -6.73 8.73 4.77
C GLY A 71 -5.32 9.08 5.25
N ASN A 72 -4.29 8.56 4.56
CA ASN A 72 -2.89 8.74 4.94
C ASN A 72 -2.22 9.79 4.07
N VAL A 73 -1.59 10.78 4.70
CA VAL A 73 -0.83 11.84 4.04
C VAL A 73 0.61 11.80 4.54
N VAL A 74 1.57 11.89 3.63
CA VAL A 74 2.99 12.07 3.99
C VAL A 74 3.46 13.40 3.46
N VAL A 75 4.00 14.24 4.34
CA VAL A 75 4.55 15.54 3.99
C VAL A 75 6.07 15.48 4.04
N SER A 76 6.74 15.92 2.99
CA SER A 76 8.21 15.90 2.87
C SER A 76 8.72 17.10 2.05
N PRO A 77 10.03 17.37 2.01
CA PRO A 77 10.61 18.35 1.08
C PRO A 77 10.30 18.06 -0.40
N TYR A 78 9.99 16.81 -0.74
CA TYR A 78 9.80 16.37 -2.13
C TYR A 78 8.36 16.49 -2.63
N GLY A 79 7.41 16.81 -1.74
CA GLY A 79 5.98 16.88 -2.07
C GLY A 79 5.09 16.32 -0.95
N VAL A 80 3.78 16.32 -1.24
CA VAL A 80 2.73 15.76 -0.39
C VAL A 80 2.21 14.47 -1.01
N PHE A 81 2.48 13.34 -0.38
CA PHE A 81 2.00 12.03 -0.82
C PHE A 81 0.63 11.75 -0.23
N VAL A 82 -0.34 11.40 -1.06
CA VAL A 82 -1.70 11.06 -0.65
C VAL A 82 -1.92 9.58 -0.91
N VAL A 83 -2.02 8.79 0.15
CA VAL A 83 -1.98 7.32 0.09
C VAL A 83 -3.37 6.74 0.41
N THR A 84 -4.06 6.25 -0.62
CA THR A 84 -5.31 5.48 -0.46
C THR A 84 -4.97 4.01 -0.31
N VAL A 85 -5.52 3.37 0.72
CA VAL A 85 -5.29 1.94 1.01
C VAL A 85 -6.56 1.16 0.68
N LYS A 86 -6.43 0.13 -0.15
CA LYS A 86 -7.52 -0.78 -0.48
C LYS A 86 -7.21 -2.18 0.03
N GLN A 87 -8.01 -2.63 1.00
CA GLN A 87 -7.88 -3.95 1.62
C GLN A 87 -8.50 -5.10 0.81
N THR A 88 -8.80 -4.87 -0.47
CA THR A 88 -9.34 -5.87 -1.38
C THR A 88 -8.41 -7.09 -1.49
N VAL A 89 -8.99 -8.29 -1.43
CA VAL A 89 -8.28 -9.57 -1.52
C VAL A 89 -8.67 -10.27 -2.82
N GLY A 90 -7.71 -10.87 -3.50
CA GLY A 90 -7.94 -11.62 -4.74
C GLY A 90 -7.16 -11.04 -5.91
N LYS A 91 -7.55 -11.43 -7.13
CA LYS A 91 -6.98 -10.89 -8.37
C LYS A 91 -7.80 -9.68 -8.79
N ILE A 92 -7.15 -8.55 -9.04
CA ILE A 92 -7.81 -7.33 -9.53
C ILE A 92 -7.49 -7.17 -11.00
N PHE A 93 -8.50 -6.95 -11.83
CA PHE A 93 -8.40 -6.71 -13.26
C PHE A 93 -8.96 -5.33 -13.58
N GLY A 94 -8.27 -4.61 -14.46
CA GLY A 94 -8.66 -3.26 -14.86
C GLY A 94 -7.51 -2.47 -15.46
N ARG A 95 -7.83 -1.25 -15.86
CA ARG A 95 -6.92 -0.26 -16.42
C ARG A 95 -7.09 1.07 -15.71
N GLU A 96 -6.07 1.91 -15.82
CA GLU A 96 -6.03 3.24 -15.19
C GLU A 96 -7.26 4.10 -15.49
N GLY A 97 -7.78 4.05 -16.72
CA GLY A 97 -8.93 4.84 -17.17
C GLY A 97 -10.31 4.21 -16.95
N ASP A 98 -10.40 2.98 -16.43
CA ASP A 98 -11.70 2.31 -16.24
C ASP A 98 -12.50 3.00 -15.10
N SER A 99 -13.84 2.98 -15.18
CA SER A 99 -14.68 3.49 -14.07
C SER A 99 -14.61 2.56 -12.86
N ASP A 100 -14.60 1.26 -13.11
CA ASP A 100 -14.66 0.19 -12.13
C ASP A 100 -13.66 -0.90 -12.49
N TRP A 101 -13.15 -1.60 -11.48
CA TRP A 101 -12.23 -2.72 -11.61
C TRP A 101 -12.87 -4.00 -11.12
N GLU A 102 -12.62 -5.09 -11.84
CA GLU A 102 -13.12 -6.42 -11.48
C GLU A 102 -12.21 -7.06 -10.42
N VAL A 103 -12.80 -7.69 -9.42
CA VAL A 103 -12.12 -8.40 -8.33
C VAL A 103 -12.55 -9.87 -8.35
N LYS A 104 -11.62 -10.78 -8.61
CA LYS A 104 -11.86 -12.23 -8.54
C LYS A 104 -11.29 -12.84 -7.28
N SER A 105 -12.16 -13.46 -6.49
CA SER A 105 -11.79 -14.22 -5.29
C SER A 105 -12.40 -15.63 -5.37
N GLY A 106 -11.56 -16.62 -5.71
CA GLY A 106 -12.02 -17.97 -5.99
C GLY A 106 -12.94 -18.01 -7.20
N ARG A 107 -14.20 -18.44 -6.99
CA ARG A 107 -15.26 -18.49 -8.01
C ARG A 107 -16.13 -17.23 -8.04
N LYS A 108 -15.96 -16.30 -7.10
CA LYS A 108 -16.73 -15.05 -7.02
C LYS A 108 -16.03 -13.97 -7.83
N SER A 109 -16.84 -13.17 -8.52
CA SER A 109 -16.41 -11.95 -9.21
C SER A 109 -17.27 -10.79 -8.74
N ASP A 110 -16.61 -9.72 -8.29
CA ASP A 110 -17.22 -8.48 -7.84
C ASP A 110 -16.58 -7.29 -8.58
N PHE A 111 -17.14 -6.09 -8.45
CA PHE A 111 -16.56 -4.86 -9.00
C PHE A 111 -16.35 -3.84 -7.88
N ILE A 112 -15.24 -3.10 -7.97
CA ILE A 112 -14.95 -1.95 -7.10
C ILE A 112 -14.82 -0.70 -7.95
N PRO A 113 -15.28 0.48 -7.48
CA PRO A 113 -14.97 1.74 -8.12
C PRO A 113 -13.47 1.92 -8.23
N ASN A 114 -13.01 2.51 -9.34
CA ASN A 114 -11.58 2.73 -9.55
C ASN A 114 -11.01 3.64 -8.43
N PRO A 115 -10.09 3.13 -7.60
CA PRO A 115 -9.57 3.82 -6.42
C PRO A 115 -8.69 5.03 -6.78
N LEU A 116 -8.25 5.18 -8.03
CA LEU A 116 -7.56 6.39 -8.48
C LEU A 116 -8.50 7.60 -8.42
N TRP A 117 -9.79 7.43 -8.74
CA TRP A 117 -10.76 8.51 -8.62
C TRP A 117 -11.01 8.91 -7.17
N GLU A 118 -11.03 7.93 -6.25
CA GLU A 118 -11.11 8.21 -4.82
C GLU A 118 -9.89 8.98 -4.33
N ASN A 119 -8.68 8.53 -4.67
CA ASN A 119 -7.47 9.23 -4.28
C ASN A 119 -7.37 10.63 -4.91
N ARG A 120 -7.87 10.82 -6.14
CA ARG A 120 -7.99 12.15 -6.76
C ARG A 120 -8.92 13.06 -5.97
N LYS A 121 -10.03 12.57 -5.43
CA LYS A 121 -10.90 13.35 -4.53
C LYS A 121 -10.16 13.79 -3.26
N HIS A 122 -9.31 12.92 -2.70
CA HIS A 122 -8.48 13.25 -1.53
C HIS A 122 -7.47 14.35 -1.85
N VAL A 123 -6.78 14.23 -2.99
CA VAL A 123 -5.86 15.27 -3.49
C VAL A 123 -6.59 16.60 -3.68
N ASN A 124 -7.74 16.61 -4.36
CA ASN A 124 -8.52 17.83 -4.57
C ASN A 124 -8.98 18.48 -3.25
N ALA A 125 -9.37 17.67 -2.27
CA ALA A 125 -9.80 18.17 -0.96
C ALA A 125 -8.63 18.80 -0.19
N LEU A 126 -7.45 18.17 -0.24
CA LEU A 126 -6.23 18.73 0.34
C LEU A 126 -5.81 20.00 -0.40
N GLU A 127 -5.82 20.01 -1.72
CA GLU A 127 -5.47 21.19 -2.52
C GLU A 127 -6.35 22.41 -2.20
N LYS A 128 -7.66 22.20 -1.99
CA LYS A 128 -8.56 23.26 -1.51
C LYS A 128 -8.17 23.81 -0.13
N LEU A 129 -7.66 22.95 0.76
CA LEU A 129 -7.34 23.32 2.14
C LEU A 129 -5.94 23.95 2.29
N ILE A 130 -4.93 23.38 1.62
CA ILE A 130 -3.52 23.75 1.79
C ILE A 130 -2.92 24.41 0.53
N GLY A 131 -3.74 24.72 -0.48
CA GLY A 131 -3.31 25.30 -1.75
C GLY A 131 -2.57 24.32 -2.67
N PRO A 132 -2.23 24.79 -3.89
CA PRO A 132 -1.54 23.97 -4.87
C PRO A 132 -0.11 23.67 -4.41
N VAL A 133 0.23 22.39 -4.35
CA VAL A 133 1.58 21.89 -4.10
C VAL A 133 1.84 20.68 -4.99
N PHE A 134 3.07 20.17 -4.99
CA PHE A 134 3.38 18.93 -5.71
C PHE A 134 2.78 17.72 -4.97
N PHE A 135 1.57 17.34 -5.37
CA PHE A 135 0.87 16.17 -4.86
C PHE A 135 1.29 14.90 -5.59
N ILE A 136 1.48 13.82 -4.84
CA ILE A 136 1.85 12.50 -5.36
C ILE A 136 0.76 11.51 -4.92
N SER A 137 -0.10 11.16 -5.86
CA SER A 137 -1.19 10.20 -5.68
C SER A 137 -0.63 8.77 -5.65
N ILE A 138 -0.96 7.99 -4.62
CA ILE A 138 -0.58 6.59 -4.50
C ILE A 138 -1.78 5.77 -4.02
N VAL A 139 -2.08 4.68 -4.73
CA VAL A 139 -3.03 3.66 -4.29
C VAL A 139 -2.26 2.39 -3.94
N VAL A 140 -2.51 1.87 -2.74
CA VAL A 140 -1.83 0.68 -2.23
C VAL A 140 -2.82 -0.46 -2.04
N PHE A 141 -2.50 -1.61 -2.60
CA PHE A 141 -3.19 -2.88 -2.36
C PHE A 141 -2.27 -3.84 -1.59
N PRO A 142 -2.45 -3.99 -0.26
CA PRO A 142 -1.61 -4.88 0.54
C PRO A 142 -1.79 -6.37 0.22
N ARG A 143 -2.99 -6.77 -0.21
CA ARG A 143 -3.40 -8.19 -0.33
C ARG A 143 -3.81 -8.61 -1.74
N ALA A 144 -3.88 -7.67 -2.69
CA ALA A 144 -4.36 -7.97 -4.03
C ALA A 144 -3.24 -8.39 -4.99
N VAL A 145 -3.60 -9.27 -5.93
CA VAL A 145 -2.80 -9.61 -7.08
C VAL A 145 -3.28 -8.79 -8.28
N MET A 146 -2.58 -7.69 -8.56
CA MET A 146 -2.81 -6.85 -9.75
C MET A 146 -2.63 -7.66 -11.07
N LYS A 147 -3.63 -7.64 -11.95
CA LYS A 147 -3.70 -8.29 -13.27
C LYS A 147 -4.25 -7.32 -14.33
N GLY A 148 -3.46 -6.30 -14.68
CA GLY A 148 -3.91 -5.22 -15.56
C GLY A 148 -2.88 -4.11 -15.72
N GLN A 149 -3.30 -2.99 -16.31
CA GLN A 149 -2.47 -1.80 -16.59
C GLN A 149 -2.98 -0.61 -15.78
N PHE A 150 -2.60 -0.55 -14.50
CA PHE A 150 -3.17 0.39 -13.53
C PHE A 150 -2.41 1.72 -13.41
N GLY A 151 -1.35 1.91 -14.21
CA GLY A 151 -0.43 3.04 -14.08
C GLY A 151 0.60 2.83 -12.96
N SER A 152 1.58 3.74 -12.89
CA SER A 152 2.72 3.60 -11.98
C SER A 152 2.41 3.90 -10.51
N ASN A 153 1.23 4.47 -10.23
CA ASN A 153 0.82 4.95 -8.91
C ASN A 153 -0.05 3.95 -8.14
N VAL A 154 -0.40 2.82 -8.76
CA VAL A 154 -1.15 1.74 -8.11
C VAL A 154 -0.19 0.58 -7.85
N ILE A 155 0.10 0.32 -6.58
CA ILE A 155 1.20 -0.53 -6.16
C ILE A 155 0.79 -1.53 -5.08
N ARG A 156 1.63 -2.55 -4.88
CA ARG A 156 1.55 -3.42 -3.70
C ARG A 156 2.29 -2.81 -2.52
N LEU A 157 1.93 -3.23 -1.30
CA LEU A 157 2.53 -2.73 -0.06
C LEU A 157 4.07 -2.83 -0.03
N ASN A 158 4.64 -3.92 -0.55
CA ASN A 158 6.10 -4.11 -0.57
C ASN A 158 6.85 -3.10 -1.46
N MET A 159 6.16 -2.43 -2.39
CA MET A 159 6.74 -1.39 -3.24
C MET A 159 6.57 0.03 -2.65
N LEU A 160 5.76 0.19 -1.59
CA LEU A 160 5.38 1.51 -1.07
C LEU A 160 6.58 2.34 -0.64
N ARG A 161 7.47 1.76 0.18
CA ARG A 161 8.67 2.46 0.64
C ARG A 161 9.51 2.98 -0.51
N GLN A 162 9.81 2.11 -1.50
CA GLN A 162 10.59 2.48 -2.66
C GLN A 162 9.89 3.57 -3.49
N LYS A 163 8.58 3.43 -3.73
CA LYS A 163 7.79 4.40 -4.49
C LYS A 163 7.77 5.79 -3.85
N VAL A 164 7.78 5.89 -2.53
CA VAL A 164 7.88 7.20 -1.84
C VAL A 164 9.31 7.74 -1.96
N LEU A 165 10.31 6.93 -1.61
CA LEU A 165 11.71 7.36 -1.53
C LEU A 165 12.37 7.68 -2.88
N GLN A 166 11.83 7.18 -4.01
CA GLN A 166 12.37 7.50 -5.33
C GLN A 166 12.24 9.00 -5.71
N ASN A 167 11.37 9.75 -5.02
CA ASN A 167 11.22 11.19 -5.24
C ASN A 167 12.28 11.93 -4.42
N LYS A 168 13.24 12.55 -5.11
CA LYS A 168 14.37 13.27 -4.50
C LYS A 168 14.52 14.73 -4.91
N THR A 169 13.71 15.20 -5.86
CA THR A 169 13.68 16.61 -6.25
C THR A 169 12.99 17.42 -5.16
N SER A 170 13.70 18.32 -4.48
CA SER A 170 13.11 19.22 -3.50
C SER A 170 12.14 20.18 -4.20
N ARG A 171 10.90 20.26 -3.68
CA ARG A 171 9.78 21.02 -4.25
C ARG A 171 9.00 21.83 -3.21
N LEU A 172 9.28 21.63 -1.92
CA LEU A 172 8.64 22.33 -0.82
C LEU A 172 9.71 22.96 0.08
N SER A 173 9.58 24.25 0.34
CA SER A 173 10.40 24.94 1.34
C SER A 173 10.06 24.46 2.75
N VAL A 174 10.99 24.66 3.68
CA VAL A 174 10.79 24.33 5.11
C VAL A 174 9.58 25.08 5.66
N ASP A 175 9.46 26.38 5.40
CA ASP A 175 8.35 27.19 5.89
C ASP A 175 6.99 26.70 5.37
N ARG A 176 6.92 26.37 4.06
CA ARG A 176 5.67 25.86 3.46
C ARG A 176 5.32 24.48 4.01
N ARG A 177 6.31 23.63 4.25
CA ARG A 177 6.13 22.32 4.87
C ARG A 177 5.55 22.46 6.28
N ASP A 178 6.10 23.36 7.08
CA ASP A 178 5.70 23.54 8.47
C ASP A 178 4.30 24.17 8.56
N GLU A 179 3.96 25.07 7.63
CA GLU A 179 2.59 25.59 7.45
C GLU A 179 1.59 24.46 7.15
N ILE A 180 1.89 23.61 6.17
CA ILE A 180 1.04 22.46 5.81
C ILE A 180 0.86 21.54 7.02
N LEU A 181 1.95 21.20 7.72
CA LEU A 181 1.89 20.35 8.90
C LEU A 181 1.05 20.97 10.01
N LYS A 182 1.13 22.29 10.21
CA LYS A 182 0.30 23.00 11.18
C LYS A 182 -1.18 22.94 10.82
N VAL A 183 -1.53 23.06 9.54
CA VAL A 183 -2.92 22.93 9.07
C VAL A 183 -3.44 21.51 9.25
N LEU A 184 -2.68 20.50 8.81
CA LEU A 184 -3.13 19.10 8.82
C LEU A 184 -3.10 18.43 10.20
N ARG A 185 -2.33 18.97 11.16
CA ARG A 185 -2.33 18.48 12.56
C ARG A 185 -3.43 19.10 13.43
N LYS A 186 -4.03 20.22 13.00
CA LYS A 186 -5.08 20.87 13.78
C LYS A 186 -6.31 19.96 13.81
N ARG A 187 -6.57 19.46 15.01
CA ARG A 187 -7.80 18.77 15.42
C ARG A 187 -8.91 19.80 15.63
#